data_AF-A0A349K0N7-F1
#
_entry.id   AF-A0A349K0N7-F1
#
_cell.length_a   1.000
_cell.length_b   1.000
_cell.length_c   1.000
_cell.angle_alpha   90.00
_cell.angle_beta   90.00
_cell.angle_gamma   90.00
#
_symmetry.space_group_name_H-M   'P 1'
#
loop_
_entity.id
_entity.type
_entity.pdbx_description
1 polymer ?
#
loop_
_entity_poly.entity_id
_entity_poly.type
_entity_poly.pdbx_seq_one_letter_code
_entity_poly.pdbx_strand_id
1 'polypeptide(L)'
;MMKAKEELRAELDNTDRRTRALLDDLSEEQLDVPYHRGINPPLWELGHSAFFYEYFLLRELGQAAPRMPGYDEIWDSFEIQHRNRWQKDVIPDHGTTQDYYQRVLDEVRVRLGAESLDPREHYLCHYCIAHQNMHIESLLWARQTLGYPAPSSLRNGESPPFTPGNTGDAEIEGGLYPIGMPAGSPELATSNFSFDNERPGFEIRLEPFAISRTLVSNRDFLSFVEDDGYQRPELWSYGGKWWLQEEGPSCPLYWRA
;
A
#
# COMPACT_ATOMS: atom_id res chain seq x y z
N MET A 1 25.95 -6.00 6.30
CA MET A 1 25.23 -7.20 6.78
C MET A 1 24.54 -6.96 8.12
N MET A 2 25.24 -6.68 9.24
CA MET A 2 24.57 -6.39 10.53
C MET A 2 23.61 -5.20 10.47
N LYS A 3 24.05 -4.07 9.91
CA LYS A 3 23.24 -2.83 9.81
C LYS A 3 21.95 -3.02 8.98
N ALA A 4 22.04 -3.70 7.83
CA ALA A 4 20.88 -3.97 6.97
C ALA A 4 19.83 -4.88 7.64
N LYS A 5 20.29 -5.84 8.47
CA LYS A 5 19.41 -6.72 9.26
C LYS A 5 18.71 -5.97 10.39
N GLU A 6 19.41 -5.04 11.06
CA GLU A 6 18.81 -4.16 12.07
C GLU A 6 17.77 -3.22 11.44
N GLU A 7 18.05 -2.70 10.24
CA GLU A 7 17.11 -1.90 9.45
C GLU A 7 15.85 -2.71 9.11
N LEU A 8 15.98 -3.92 8.56
CA LEU A 8 14.84 -4.82 8.28
C LEU A 8 13.98 -5.12 9.51
N ARG A 9 14.61 -5.34 10.68
CA ARG A 9 13.88 -5.58 11.93
C ARG A 9 13.10 -4.34 12.37
N ALA A 10 13.75 -3.17 12.29
CA ALA A 10 13.10 -1.91 12.62
C ALA A 10 11.95 -1.59 11.65
N GLU A 11 12.12 -1.88 10.36
CA GLU A 11 11.06 -1.76 9.35
C GLU A 11 9.89 -2.70 9.65
N LEU A 12 10.15 -3.98 9.92
CA LEU A 12 9.13 -4.96 10.27
C LEU A 12 8.33 -4.54 11.51
N ASP A 13 9.03 -4.15 12.58
CA ASP A 13 8.37 -3.72 13.83
C ASP A 13 7.58 -2.42 13.64
N ASN A 14 8.07 -1.51 12.81
CA ASN A 14 7.33 -0.30 12.45
C ASN A 14 6.06 -0.62 11.64
N THR A 15 6.17 -1.52 10.67
CA THR A 15 5.04 -1.97 9.84
C THR A 15 4.01 -2.74 10.69
N ASP A 16 4.43 -3.63 11.59
CA ASP A 16 3.53 -4.32 12.52
C ASP A 16 2.78 -3.32 13.41
N ARG A 17 3.52 -2.39 14.03
CA ARG A 17 2.95 -1.34 14.87
C ARG A 17 1.91 -0.48 14.11
N ARG A 18 2.18 -0.13 12.85
CA ARG A 18 1.26 0.66 12.03
C ARG A 18 0.01 -0.13 11.62
N THR A 19 0.16 -1.40 11.27
CA THR A 19 -0.96 -2.31 10.99
C THR A 19 -1.89 -2.40 12.19
N ARG A 20 -1.33 -2.67 13.38
CA ARG A 20 -2.07 -2.75 14.65
C ARG A 20 -2.75 -1.45 15.01
N ALA A 21 -2.05 -0.32 14.89
CA ALA A 21 -2.65 0.99 15.15
C ALA A 21 -3.93 1.25 14.33
N LEU A 22 -4.05 0.68 13.12
CA LEU A 22 -5.22 0.83 12.26
C LEU A 22 -6.39 -0.09 12.62
N LEU A 23 -6.18 -1.08 13.50
CA LEU A 23 -7.16 -2.11 13.84
C LEU A 23 -7.53 -2.13 15.33
N ASP A 24 -6.57 -1.88 16.22
CA ASP A 24 -6.70 -2.06 17.68
C ASP A 24 -7.80 -1.19 18.31
N ASP A 25 -8.19 -0.08 17.67
CA ASP A 25 -9.23 0.83 18.17
C ASP A 25 -10.60 0.67 17.49
N LEU A 26 -10.76 -0.34 16.63
CA LEU A 26 -12.03 -0.69 16.00
C LEU A 26 -12.81 -1.68 16.87
N SER A 27 -14.11 -1.47 17.02
CA SER A 27 -15.00 -2.47 17.62
C SER A 27 -15.28 -3.62 16.65
N GLU A 28 -15.84 -4.73 17.16
CA GLU A 28 -16.28 -5.86 16.32
C GLU A 28 -17.26 -5.39 15.22
N GLU A 29 -18.16 -4.45 15.53
CA GLU A 29 -19.07 -3.86 14.53
C GLU A 29 -18.35 -3.01 13.48
N GLN A 30 -17.20 -2.43 13.80
CA GLN A 30 -16.39 -1.68 12.84
C GLN A 30 -15.44 -2.57 12.03
N LEU A 31 -15.16 -3.78 12.51
CA LEU A 31 -14.45 -4.81 11.75
C LEU A 31 -15.38 -5.50 10.74
N ASP A 32 -16.69 -5.57 11.03
CA ASP A 32 -17.73 -6.05 10.10
C ASP A 32 -18.19 -4.94 9.13
N VAL A 33 -17.35 -4.65 8.15
CA VAL A 33 -17.57 -3.55 7.20
C VAL A 33 -18.55 -3.97 6.08
N PRO A 34 -19.38 -3.05 5.55
CA PRO A 34 -20.20 -3.35 4.39
C PRO A 34 -19.33 -3.59 3.14
N TYR A 35 -19.86 -4.37 2.20
CA TYR A 35 -19.21 -4.54 0.90
C TYR A 35 -19.05 -3.19 0.19
N HIS A 36 -17.83 -2.90 -0.23
CA HIS A 36 -17.53 -1.77 -1.10
C HIS A 36 -16.39 -2.17 -2.06
N ARG A 37 -16.51 -1.79 -3.34
CA ARG A 37 -15.60 -2.25 -4.40
C ARG A 37 -14.14 -1.85 -4.23
N GLY A 38 -13.88 -0.82 -3.43
CA GLY A 38 -12.55 -0.21 -3.26
C GLY A 38 -11.92 -0.41 -1.88
N ILE A 39 -12.45 -1.31 -1.03
CA ILE A 39 -11.86 -1.65 0.28
C ILE A 39 -11.89 -3.17 0.43
N ASN A 40 -11.20 -3.71 1.43
CA ASN A 40 -11.36 -5.10 1.88
C ASN A 40 -11.86 -5.16 3.33
N PRO A 41 -12.37 -6.32 3.80
CA PRO A 41 -12.62 -6.53 5.22
C PRO A 41 -11.31 -6.37 6.01
N PRO A 42 -11.28 -5.59 7.10
CA PRO A 42 -10.06 -5.37 7.88
C PRO A 42 -9.38 -6.65 8.37
N LEU A 43 -10.17 -7.67 8.76
CA LEU A 43 -9.64 -8.98 9.15
C LEU A 43 -9.03 -9.75 7.98
N TRP A 44 -9.58 -9.60 6.77
CA TRP A 44 -8.97 -10.19 5.58
C TRP A 44 -7.61 -9.56 5.27
N GLU A 45 -7.49 -8.23 5.37
CA GLU A 45 -6.20 -7.54 5.19
C GLU A 45 -5.15 -8.04 6.18
N LEU A 46 -5.54 -8.26 7.44
CA LEU A 46 -4.65 -8.80 8.47
C LEU A 46 -4.19 -10.24 8.14
N GLY A 47 -5.13 -11.13 7.85
CA GLY A 47 -4.84 -12.52 7.47
C GLY A 47 -4.02 -12.64 6.19
N HIS A 48 -4.38 -11.90 5.14
CA HIS A 48 -3.67 -11.86 3.87
C HIS A 48 -2.24 -11.35 4.02
N SER A 49 -2.02 -10.29 4.82
CA SER A 49 -0.67 -9.78 5.05
C SER A 49 0.23 -10.82 5.75
N ALA A 50 -0.29 -11.56 6.74
CA ALA A 50 0.43 -12.66 7.37
C ALA A 50 0.71 -13.81 6.38
N PHE A 51 -0.31 -14.22 5.63
CA PHE A 51 -0.18 -15.24 4.60
C PHE A 51 0.94 -14.92 3.60
N PHE A 52 1.10 -13.65 3.24
CA PHE A 52 2.16 -13.23 2.32
C PHE A 52 3.57 -13.49 2.88
N TYR A 53 3.83 -13.17 4.15
CA TYR A 53 5.10 -13.55 4.82
C TYR A 53 5.26 -15.05 4.92
N GLU A 54 4.19 -15.75 5.30
CA GLU A 54 4.23 -17.20 5.42
C GLU A 54 4.61 -17.84 4.08
N TYR A 55 3.90 -17.47 3.02
CA TYR A 55 4.02 -18.07 1.70
C TYR A 55 5.38 -17.76 1.07
N PHE A 56 5.71 -16.48 0.93
CA PHE A 56 6.91 -16.04 0.19
C PHE A 56 8.19 -16.16 0.99
N LEU A 57 8.14 -16.02 2.31
CA LEU A 57 9.33 -16.08 3.16
C LEU A 57 9.38 -17.42 3.90
N LEU A 58 8.44 -17.74 4.78
CA LEU A 58 8.63 -18.89 5.69
C LEU A 58 8.55 -20.26 5.00
N ARG A 59 7.67 -20.43 4.00
CA ARG A 59 7.52 -21.71 3.28
C ARG A 59 8.62 -21.91 2.24
N GLU A 60 9.02 -20.86 1.53
CA GLU A 60 10.15 -20.90 0.60
C GLU A 60 11.47 -21.30 1.29
N LEU A 61 11.63 -21.00 2.58
CA LEU A 61 12.84 -21.31 3.35
C LEU A 61 12.88 -22.69 4.01
N GLY A 62 11.77 -23.41 4.01
CA GLY A 62 11.70 -24.67 4.77
C GLY A 62 10.74 -25.73 4.25
N GLN A 63 10.08 -25.53 3.10
CA GLN A 63 9.02 -26.41 2.58
C GLN A 63 8.03 -26.83 3.69
N ALA A 64 7.64 -25.88 4.53
CA ALA A 64 6.84 -26.16 5.72
C ALA A 64 5.34 -26.24 5.40
N ALA A 65 4.60 -26.97 6.26
CA ALA A 65 3.15 -27.02 6.21
C ALA A 65 2.51 -25.63 6.48
N PRO A 66 1.29 -25.38 5.98
CA PRO A 66 0.53 -24.19 6.30
C PRO A 66 0.37 -23.97 7.82
N ARG A 67 0.61 -22.74 8.33
CA ARG A 67 0.34 -22.37 9.73
C ARG A 67 -1.16 -22.22 10.02
N MET A 68 -1.96 -22.10 8.97
CA MET A 68 -3.42 -22.14 8.99
C MET A 68 -3.94 -23.03 7.84
N PRO A 69 -3.97 -24.36 8.04
CA PRO A 69 -4.40 -25.29 7.00
C PRO A 69 -5.81 -25.00 6.48
N GLY A 70 -5.99 -25.02 5.16
CA GLY A 70 -7.27 -24.78 4.49
C GLY A 70 -7.60 -23.31 4.20
N TYR A 71 -6.73 -22.36 4.56
CA TYR A 71 -6.99 -20.94 4.35
C TYR A 71 -6.15 -20.28 3.24
N ASP A 72 -5.24 -21.01 2.59
CA ASP A 72 -4.41 -20.46 1.51
C ASP A 72 -5.27 -19.82 0.41
N GLU A 73 -6.31 -20.50 -0.06
CA GLU A 73 -7.23 -19.99 -1.09
C GLU A 73 -8.08 -18.79 -0.62
N ILE A 74 -8.25 -18.63 0.70
CA ILE A 74 -8.98 -17.51 1.30
C ILE A 74 -8.07 -16.30 1.40
N TRP A 75 -6.79 -16.51 1.75
CA TRP A 75 -5.80 -15.47 1.88
C TRP A 75 -5.16 -15.08 0.55
N ASP A 76 -5.11 -15.95 -0.45
CA ASP A 76 -4.55 -15.62 -1.75
C ASP A 76 -5.50 -14.69 -2.53
N SER A 77 -5.06 -13.46 -2.77
CA SER A 77 -5.83 -12.43 -3.45
C SER A 77 -6.12 -12.75 -4.92
N PHE A 78 -5.36 -13.68 -5.53
CA PHE A 78 -5.60 -14.18 -6.88
C PHE A 78 -6.65 -15.30 -6.93
N GLU A 79 -6.84 -16.04 -5.83
CA GLU A 79 -7.78 -17.17 -5.76
C GLU A 79 -9.17 -16.73 -5.28
N ILE A 80 -9.24 -15.97 -4.18
CA ILE A 80 -10.53 -15.50 -3.65
C ILE A 80 -11.06 -14.30 -4.44
N GLN A 81 -12.23 -14.45 -5.06
CA GLN A 81 -12.94 -13.33 -5.65
C GLN A 81 -13.23 -12.26 -4.60
N HIS A 82 -13.02 -10.99 -4.93
CA HIS A 82 -13.14 -9.86 -4.02
C HIS A 82 -14.43 -9.87 -3.19
N ARG A 83 -15.59 -10.09 -3.84
CA ARG A 83 -16.89 -10.12 -3.15
C ARG A 83 -17.06 -11.31 -2.20
N ASN A 84 -16.34 -12.41 -2.43
CA ASN A 84 -16.45 -13.60 -1.59
C ASN A 84 -15.77 -13.42 -0.23
N ARG A 85 -14.93 -12.40 -0.07
CA ARG A 85 -14.31 -12.02 1.21
C ARG A 85 -15.36 -11.63 2.28
N TRP A 86 -16.57 -11.25 1.87
CA TRP A 86 -17.69 -10.91 2.76
C TRP A 86 -18.67 -12.06 3.03
N GLN A 87 -18.42 -13.24 2.48
CA GLN A 87 -19.29 -14.37 2.78
C GLN A 87 -19.08 -14.79 4.23
N LYS A 88 -20.20 -15.13 4.89
CA LYS A 88 -20.19 -15.57 6.27
C LYS A 88 -19.27 -16.79 6.42
N ASP A 89 -18.50 -16.83 7.51
CA ASP A 89 -17.61 -17.92 7.89
C ASP A 89 -16.43 -18.16 6.93
N VAL A 90 -16.19 -17.28 5.95
CA VAL A 90 -14.99 -17.33 5.06
C VAL A 90 -13.75 -16.83 5.78
N ILE A 91 -13.82 -15.67 6.43
CA ILE A 91 -12.71 -15.15 7.24
C ILE A 91 -12.88 -15.75 8.66
N PRO A 92 -11.82 -16.25 9.30
CA PRO A 92 -11.87 -16.63 10.72
C PRO A 92 -12.30 -15.44 11.59
N ASP A 93 -12.70 -15.74 12.82
CA ASP A 93 -12.96 -14.70 13.80
C ASP A 93 -11.71 -13.85 14.08
N HIS A 94 -11.95 -12.70 14.71
CA HIS A 94 -10.93 -11.72 15.02
C HIS A 94 -9.75 -12.31 15.83
N GLY A 95 -10.03 -13.11 16.87
CA GLY A 95 -9.01 -13.71 17.71
C GLY A 95 -8.15 -14.71 16.93
N THR A 96 -8.80 -15.61 16.18
CA THR A 96 -8.10 -16.60 15.34
C THR A 96 -7.20 -15.93 14.28
N THR A 97 -7.67 -14.84 13.68
CA THR A 97 -6.90 -14.09 12.67
C THR A 97 -5.72 -13.34 13.30
N GLN A 98 -5.92 -12.71 14.46
CA GLN A 98 -4.83 -12.07 15.21
C GLN A 98 -3.76 -13.07 15.65
N ASP A 99 -4.17 -14.23 16.17
CA ASP A 99 -3.26 -15.28 16.60
C ASP A 99 -2.45 -15.85 15.43
N TYR A 100 -3.07 -15.99 14.25
CA TYR A 100 -2.37 -16.37 13.03
C TYR A 100 -1.32 -15.33 12.64
N TYR A 101 -1.73 -14.07 12.56
CA TYR A 101 -0.85 -12.97 12.20
C TYR A 101 0.33 -12.85 13.18
N GLN A 102 0.08 -12.89 14.49
CA GLN A 102 1.12 -12.82 15.52
C GLN A 102 2.14 -13.97 15.39
N ARG A 103 1.67 -15.21 15.23
CA ARG A 103 2.56 -16.38 15.08
C ARG A 103 3.47 -16.23 13.88
N VAL A 104 2.92 -15.84 12.72
CA VAL A 104 3.72 -15.66 11.50
C VAL A 104 4.77 -14.56 11.71
N LEU A 105 4.39 -13.41 12.25
CA LEU A 105 5.31 -12.29 12.49
C LEU A 105 6.41 -12.66 13.48
N ASP A 106 6.10 -13.44 14.52
CA ASP A 106 7.11 -13.92 15.47
C ASP A 106 8.10 -14.90 14.83
N GLU A 107 7.64 -15.80 13.96
CA GLU A 107 8.52 -16.66 13.17
C GLU A 107 9.43 -15.84 12.24
N VAL A 108 8.90 -14.79 11.60
CA VAL A 108 9.71 -13.86 10.79
C VAL A 108 10.74 -13.13 11.64
N ARG A 109 10.38 -12.66 12.85
CA ARG A 109 11.34 -12.03 13.78
C ARG A 109 12.44 -12.98 14.23
N VAL A 110 12.12 -14.26 14.45
CA VAL A 110 13.10 -15.31 14.74
C VAL A 110 14.02 -15.51 13.53
N ARG A 111 13.48 -15.59 12.31
CA ARG A 111 14.30 -15.70 11.09
C ARG A 111 15.21 -14.50 10.90
N LEU A 112 14.71 -13.29 11.11
CA LEU A 112 15.48 -12.05 11.14
C LEU A 112 16.42 -11.95 12.35
N GLY A 113 16.37 -12.89 13.30
CA GLY A 113 17.32 -13.01 14.40
C GLY A 113 18.55 -13.86 14.07
N ALA A 114 18.46 -14.77 13.11
CA ALA A 114 19.51 -15.75 12.78
C ALA A 114 20.82 -15.13 12.25
N GLU A 115 21.94 -15.85 12.35
CA GLU A 115 23.29 -15.32 12.10
C GLU A 115 23.46 -14.70 10.70
N SER A 116 22.85 -15.29 9.67
CA SER A 116 22.87 -14.77 8.30
C SER A 116 21.52 -14.91 7.58
N LEU A 117 21.33 -14.03 6.60
CA LEU A 117 20.29 -14.09 5.57
C LEU A 117 21.02 -14.20 4.23
N ASP A 118 20.61 -15.14 3.39
CA ASP A 118 21.05 -15.16 2.00
C ASP A 118 20.42 -13.98 1.22
N PRO A 119 20.93 -13.64 0.01
CA PRO A 119 20.41 -12.51 -0.76
C PRO A 119 18.93 -12.64 -1.15
N ARG A 120 18.43 -13.86 -1.37
CA ARG A 120 17.02 -14.11 -1.72
C ARG A 120 16.13 -13.86 -0.50
N GLU A 121 16.53 -14.35 0.67
CA GLU A 121 15.85 -14.10 1.94
C GLU A 121 15.77 -12.62 2.26
N HIS A 122 16.89 -11.92 2.09
CA HIS A 122 16.94 -10.48 2.33
C HIS A 122 15.96 -9.72 1.41
N TYR A 123 15.92 -10.09 0.12
CA TYR A 123 14.94 -9.55 -0.82
C TYR A 123 13.50 -9.87 -0.40
N LEU A 124 13.20 -11.13 -0.05
CA LEU A 124 11.86 -11.56 0.33
C LEU A 124 11.38 -10.87 1.62
N CYS A 125 12.27 -10.58 2.57
CA CYS A 125 11.94 -9.79 3.75
C CYS A 125 11.47 -8.38 3.38
N HIS A 126 12.24 -7.65 2.57
CA HIS A 126 11.81 -6.33 2.08
C HIS A 126 10.52 -6.43 1.26
N TYR A 127 10.39 -7.45 0.41
CA TYR A 127 9.21 -7.65 -0.42
C TYR A 127 7.94 -7.82 0.42
N CYS A 128 7.98 -8.67 1.46
CA CYS A 128 6.84 -8.87 2.36
C CYS A 128 6.55 -7.62 3.21
N ILE A 129 7.57 -6.90 3.67
CA ILE A 129 7.40 -5.62 4.40
C ILE A 129 6.76 -4.57 3.49
N ALA A 130 7.24 -4.42 2.26
CA ALA A 130 6.70 -3.48 1.29
C ALA A 130 5.25 -3.84 0.92
N HIS A 131 4.96 -5.12 0.72
CA HIS A 131 3.60 -5.62 0.50
C HIS A 131 2.67 -5.28 1.67
N GLN A 132 3.08 -5.54 2.92
CA GLN A 132 2.27 -5.18 4.07
C GLN A 132 2.07 -3.65 4.20
N ASN A 133 3.06 -2.83 3.81
CA ASN A 133 2.89 -1.38 3.74
C ASN A 133 1.84 -0.94 2.70
N MET A 134 1.67 -1.68 1.59
CA MET A 134 0.54 -1.46 0.67
C MET A 134 -0.80 -1.76 1.35
N HIS A 135 -0.88 -2.82 2.16
CA HIS A 135 -2.10 -3.13 2.92
C HIS A 135 -2.39 -2.15 4.07
N ILE A 136 -1.35 -1.52 4.64
CA ILE A 136 -1.52 -0.39 5.56
C ILE A 136 -2.20 0.78 4.84
N GLU A 137 -1.83 1.07 3.59
CA GLU A 137 -2.50 2.09 2.78
C GLU A 137 -3.95 1.70 2.46
N SER A 138 -4.21 0.43 2.12
CA SER A 138 -5.58 -0.08 1.94
C SER A 138 -6.45 0.06 3.19
N LEU A 139 -5.90 -0.21 4.38
CA LEU A 139 -6.58 -0.02 5.66
C LEU A 139 -6.86 1.46 5.95
N LEU A 140 -5.91 2.35 5.64
CA LEU A 140 -6.10 3.80 5.75
C LEU A 140 -7.23 4.28 4.83
N TRP A 141 -7.21 3.84 3.57
CA TRP A 141 -8.28 4.08 2.60
C TRP A 141 -9.62 3.60 3.14
N ALA A 142 -9.66 2.37 3.68
CA ALA A 142 -10.89 1.77 4.20
C ALA A 142 -11.49 2.60 5.33
N ARG A 143 -10.66 3.03 6.30
CA ARG A 143 -11.11 3.93 7.39
C ARG A 143 -11.66 5.24 6.84
N GLN A 144 -11.00 5.86 5.86
CA GLN A 144 -11.49 7.09 5.23
C GLN A 144 -12.83 6.87 4.51
N THR A 145 -12.94 5.79 3.74
CA THR A 145 -14.15 5.44 2.97
C THR A 145 -15.34 5.19 3.89
N LEU A 146 -15.12 4.55 5.04
CA LEU A 146 -16.15 4.25 6.03
C LEU A 146 -16.44 5.43 6.97
N GLY A 147 -15.70 6.54 6.82
CA GLY A 147 -15.83 7.71 7.70
C GLY A 147 -15.38 7.45 9.14
N TYR A 148 -14.52 6.45 9.34
CA TYR A 148 -13.95 6.15 10.65
C TYR A 148 -12.93 7.21 11.04
N PRO A 149 -12.84 7.53 12.33
CA PRO A 149 -11.89 8.53 12.77
C PRO A 149 -10.45 8.00 12.66
N ALA A 150 -9.48 8.92 12.64
CA ALA A 150 -8.06 8.55 12.67
C ALA A 150 -7.75 7.66 13.89
N PRO A 151 -6.80 6.71 13.76
CA PRO A 151 -6.35 5.87 14.86
C PRO A 151 -6.07 6.67 16.13
N SER A 152 -6.58 6.22 17.26
CA SER A 152 -6.38 6.87 18.57
C SER A 152 -4.92 7.20 18.88
N SER A 153 -4.00 6.30 18.51
CA SER A 153 -2.55 6.46 18.68
C SER A 153 -1.93 7.58 17.81
N LEU A 154 -2.63 8.05 16.79
CA LEU A 154 -2.16 9.07 15.83
C LEU A 154 -2.89 10.42 15.96
N ARG A 155 -3.98 10.50 16.74
CA ARG A 155 -4.83 11.71 16.83
C ARG A 155 -4.13 12.95 17.36
N ASN A 156 -3.08 12.79 18.16
CA ASN A 156 -2.36 13.89 18.79
C ASN A 156 -1.02 14.20 18.10
N GLY A 157 -0.77 13.63 16.91
CA GLY A 157 0.41 13.98 16.13
C GLY A 157 0.34 15.42 15.66
N GLU A 158 1.34 16.23 16.01
CA GLU A 158 1.52 17.52 15.36
C GLU A 158 1.74 17.28 13.86
N SER A 159 0.91 17.90 13.02
CA SER A 159 1.22 17.94 11.60
C SER A 159 2.51 18.74 11.41
N PRO A 160 3.46 18.26 10.60
CA PRO A 160 4.65 19.05 10.31
C PRO A 160 4.21 20.40 9.74
N PRO A 161 4.90 21.50 10.10
CA PRO A 161 4.54 22.83 9.59
C PRO A 161 4.58 22.81 8.07
N PHE A 162 3.49 23.24 7.45
CA PHE A 162 3.44 23.41 6.00
C PHE A 162 4.48 24.47 5.62
N THR A 163 5.49 24.03 4.87
CA THR A 163 6.43 24.94 4.23
C THR A 163 5.99 25.04 2.77
N PRO A 164 5.65 26.24 2.26
CA PRO A 164 5.33 26.41 0.86
C PRO A 164 6.47 25.85 0.01
N GLY A 165 6.16 24.88 -0.86
CA GLY A 165 7.13 24.34 -1.81
C GLY A 165 7.61 25.43 -2.76
N ASN A 166 8.78 25.22 -3.37
CA ASN A 166 9.25 26.10 -4.43
C ASN A 166 8.27 26.03 -5.61
N THR A 167 7.65 27.15 -5.97
CA THR A 167 6.61 27.20 -7.00
C THR A 167 7.19 27.24 -8.42
N GLY A 168 6.33 27.06 -9.42
CA GLY A 168 6.68 27.06 -10.84
C GLY A 168 7.21 25.71 -11.34
N ASP A 169 7.72 25.71 -12.56
CA ASP A 169 8.09 24.47 -13.24
C ASP A 169 9.59 24.19 -13.17
N ALA A 170 9.92 22.90 -13.05
CA ALA A 170 11.24 22.37 -13.31
C ALA A 170 11.36 22.06 -14.80
N GLU A 171 12.33 22.70 -15.44
CA GLU A 171 12.69 22.42 -16.84
C GLU A 171 13.57 21.16 -16.88
N ILE A 172 13.16 20.19 -17.69
CA ILE A 172 13.88 18.95 -17.95
C ILE A 172 14.41 19.02 -19.38
N GLU A 173 15.72 19.00 -19.53
CA GLU A 173 16.36 19.03 -20.84
C GLU A 173 16.03 17.76 -21.65
N GLY A 174 16.04 17.88 -22.98
CA GLY A 174 15.92 16.72 -23.85
C GLY A 174 17.17 15.86 -23.78
N GLY A 175 17.02 14.53 -23.77
CA GLY A 175 18.15 13.64 -23.61
C GLY A 175 17.80 12.17 -23.46
N LEU A 176 18.84 11.36 -23.26
CA LEU A 176 18.70 9.95 -22.88
C LEU A 176 18.75 9.85 -21.35
N TYR A 177 17.72 9.24 -20.78
CA TYR A 177 17.56 9.06 -19.34
C TYR A 177 17.46 7.57 -18.99
N PRO A 178 18.24 7.08 -18.02
CA PRO A 178 18.02 5.75 -17.46
C PRO A 178 16.80 5.77 -16.53
N ILE A 179 15.91 4.80 -16.69
CA ILE A 179 14.76 4.58 -15.79
C ILE A 179 14.69 3.12 -15.34
N GLY A 180 14.20 2.90 -14.12
CA GLY A 180 14.13 1.57 -13.50
C GLY A 180 15.44 1.07 -12.89
N MET A 181 15.38 0.01 -12.10
CA MET A 181 16.54 -0.58 -11.44
C MET A 181 17.34 -1.46 -12.41
N PRO A 182 18.67 -1.26 -12.58
CA PRO A 182 19.48 -2.07 -13.50
C PRO A 182 19.41 -3.56 -13.21
N ALA A 183 19.42 -4.37 -14.28
CA ALA A 183 19.43 -5.83 -14.16
C ALA A 183 20.70 -6.29 -13.41
N GLY A 184 20.51 -7.20 -12.44
CA GLY A 184 21.62 -7.73 -11.64
C GLY A 184 22.29 -6.72 -10.71
N SER A 185 21.63 -5.58 -10.42
CA SER A 185 22.15 -4.61 -9.45
C SER A 185 22.50 -5.29 -8.12
N PRO A 186 23.74 -5.15 -7.61
CA PRO A 186 24.11 -5.67 -6.30
C PRO A 186 23.41 -4.94 -5.15
N GLU A 187 22.82 -3.79 -5.45
CA GLU A 187 22.05 -2.96 -4.52
C GLU A 187 20.61 -3.45 -4.35
N LEU A 188 20.16 -4.40 -5.19
CA LEU A 188 18.81 -4.95 -5.17
C LEU A 188 18.47 -5.49 -3.79
N ALA A 189 17.54 -4.81 -3.13
CA ALA A 189 17.10 -5.08 -1.77
C ALA A 189 18.24 -5.09 -0.75
N THR A 190 19.35 -4.39 -0.96
CA THR A 190 20.38 -4.15 0.07
C THR A 190 20.43 -2.69 0.47
N SER A 191 20.79 -1.80 -0.46
CA SER A 191 20.67 -0.35 -0.29
C SER A 191 19.45 0.23 -1.01
N ASN A 192 18.84 -0.52 -1.93
CA ASN A 192 17.69 -0.06 -2.70
C ASN A 192 16.76 -1.23 -3.09
N PHE A 193 15.53 -1.22 -2.57
CA PHE A 193 14.50 -2.20 -2.91
C PHE A 193 13.77 -1.79 -4.20
N SER A 194 13.34 -2.77 -5.00
CA SER A 194 12.60 -2.53 -6.23
C SER A 194 11.70 -3.72 -6.55
N PHE A 195 10.44 -3.45 -6.90
CA PHE A 195 9.51 -4.48 -7.37
C PHE A 195 9.92 -5.02 -8.75
N ASP A 196 9.27 -6.09 -9.20
CA ASP A 196 9.49 -6.68 -10.53
C ASP A 196 9.13 -5.71 -11.67
N ASN A 197 8.03 -4.96 -11.54
CA ASN A 197 7.57 -3.99 -12.53
C ASN A 197 8.48 -2.75 -12.71
N GLU A 198 9.40 -2.51 -11.78
CA GLU A 198 10.41 -1.45 -11.85
C GLU A 198 11.72 -1.91 -12.53
N ARG A 199 11.73 -3.14 -13.07
CA ARG A 199 12.89 -3.83 -13.63
C ARG A 199 12.57 -4.49 -14.98
N PRO A 200 13.59 -4.76 -15.81
CA PRO A 200 14.95 -4.22 -15.72
C PRO A 200 14.98 -2.74 -16.14
N GLY A 201 15.96 -2.00 -15.65
CA GLY A 201 16.19 -0.63 -16.08
C GLY A 201 16.59 -0.55 -17.56
N PHE A 202 16.17 0.54 -18.22
CA PHE A 202 16.46 0.82 -19.63
C PHE A 202 16.58 2.32 -19.87
N GLU A 203 17.10 2.71 -21.04
CA GLU A 203 17.21 4.11 -21.44
C GLU A 203 16.00 4.54 -22.28
N ILE A 204 15.45 5.71 -21.98
CA ILE A 204 14.42 6.37 -22.76
C ILE A 204 14.93 7.72 -23.26
N ARG A 205 14.61 8.06 -24.50
CA ARG A 205 14.85 9.39 -25.05
C ARG A 205 13.63 10.27 -24.83
N LEU A 206 13.83 11.38 -24.14
CA LEU A 206 12.80 12.38 -23.88
C LEU A 206 13.11 13.66 -24.65
N GLU A 207 12.07 14.26 -25.21
CA GLU A 207 12.11 15.64 -25.68
C GLU A 207 12.08 16.59 -24.47
N PRO A 208 12.59 17.84 -24.58
CA PRO A 208 12.55 18.79 -23.47
C PRO A 208 11.11 19.07 -23.04
N PHE A 209 10.87 19.10 -21.73
CA PHE A 209 9.56 19.39 -21.15
C PHE A 209 9.69 20.07 -19.78
N ALA A 210 8.60 20.64 -19.31
CA ALA A 210 8.50 21.23 -17.99
C ALA A 210 7.52 20.42 -17.12
N ILE A 211 7.82 20.30 -15.82
CA ILE A 211 6.91 19.69 -14.84
C ILE A 211 6.82 20.56 -13.60
N SER A 212 5.59 20.77 -13.10
CA SER A 212 5.38 21.56 -11.89
C SER A 212 6.16 20.99 -10.70
N ARG A 213 6.87 21.86 -9.97
CA ARG A 213 7.60 21.50 -8.75
C ARG A 213 6.67 21.13 -7.59
N THR A 214 5.39 21.47 -7.68
CA THR A 214 4.38 21.21 -6.66
C THR A 214 3.17 20.50 -7.25
N LEU A 215 2.48 19.71 -6.43
CA LEU A 215 1.17 19.17 -6.80
C LEU A 215 0.14 20.30 -6.96
N VAL A 216 -0.90 20.06 -7.76
CA VAL A 216 -2.06 20.95 -7.87
C VAL A 216 -2.71 21.07 -6.49
N SER A 217 -2.89 22.28 -5.98
CA SER A 217 -3.49 22.49 -4.66
C SER A 217 -5.02 22.44 -4.71
N ASN A 218 -5.67 22.28 -3.55
CA ASN A 218 -7.12 22.42 -3.45
C ASN A 218 -7.61 23.80 -3.93
N ARG A 219 -6.80 24.86 -3.78
CA ARG A 219 -7.15 26.19 -4.27
C ARG A 219 -7.13 26.25 -5.79
N ASP A 220 -6.09 25.69 -6.42
CA ASP A 220 -5.98 25.65 -7.87
C ASP A 220 -7.11 24.82 -8.48
N PHE A 221 -7.45 23.69 -7.84
CA PHE A 221 -8.56 22.86 -8.27
C PHE A 221 -9.92 23.52 -8.04
N LEU A 222 -10.09 24.29 -6.96
CA LEU A 222 -11.31 25.08 -6.74
C LEU A 222 -11.52 26.09 -7.87
N SER A 223 -10.47 26.76 -8.36
CA SER A 223 -10.59 27.66 -9.50
C SER A 223 -11.06 26.94 -10.78
N PHE A 224 -10.67 25.69 -10.99
CA PHE A 224 -11.22 24.85 -12.07
C PHE A 224 -12.71 24.55 -11.88
N VAL A 225 -13.14 24.26 -10.64
CA VAL A 225 -14.55 24.02 -10.30
C VAL A 225 -15.39 25.29 -10.51
N GLU A 226 -14.90 26.44 -10.06
CA GLU A 226 -15.58 27.74 -10.15
C GLU A 226 -15.67 28.29 -11.58
N ASP A 227 -14.78 27.86 -12.48
CA ASP A 227 -14.79 28.19 -13.92
C ASP A 227 -15.58 27.16 -14.75
N ASP A 228 -16.57 26.49 -14.14
CA ASP A 228 -17.44 25.49 -14.76
C ASP A 228 -16.66 24.35 -15.46
N GLY A 229 -15.49 23.97 -14.93
CA GLY A 229 -14.57 23.01 -15.57
C GLY A 229 -15.18 21.61 -15.79
N TYR A 230 -16.15 21.21 -14.97
CA TYR A 230 -16.90 19.96 -15.13
C TYR A 230 -17.95 20.02 -16.26
N GLN A 231 -18.34 21.22 -16.68
CA GLN A 231 -19.35 21.47 -17.71
C GLN A 231 -18.73 21.76 -19.09
N ARG A 232 -17.39 21.85 -19.17
CA ARG A 232 -16.64 22.25 -20.37
C ARG A 232 -16.05 21.05 -21.11
N PRO A 233 -16.75 20.47 -22.12
CA PRO A 233 -16.35 19.22 -22.75
C PRO A 233 -15.02 19.28 -23.50
N GLU A 234 -14.54 20.46 -23.86
CA GLU A 234 -13.23 20.64 -24.49
C GLU A 234 -12.06 20.31 -23.55
N LEU A 235 -12.27 20.32 -22.24
CA LEU A 235 -11.25 19.98 -21.24
C LEU A 235 -11.12 18.47 -20.99
N TRP A 236 -12.03 17.66 -21.54
CA TRP A 236 -12.14 16.23 -21.24
C TRP A 236 -11.83 15.37 -22.46
N SER A 237 -11.09 14.29 -22.21
CA SER A 237 -10.88 13.22 -23.20
C SER A 237 -12.22 12.54 -23.54
N TYR A 238 -12.23 11.71 -24.59
CA TYR A 238 -13.41 10.92 -24.94
C TYR A 238 -13.91 10.09 -23.74
N GLY A 239 -13.04 9.34 -23.07
CA GLY A 239 -13.41 8.55 -21.88
C GLY A 239 -13.84 9.41 -20.70
N GLY A 240 -13.22 10.57 -20.49
CA GLY A 240 -13.59 11.50 -19.42
C GLY A 240 -15.02 12.04 -19.56
N LYS A 241 -15.47 12.28 -20.79
CA LYS A 241 -16.86 12.71 -21.06
C LYS A 241 -17.89 11.65 -20.67
N TRP A 242 -17.61 10.38 -20.96
CA TRP A 242 -18.48 9.27 -20.55
C TRP A 242 -18.55 9.16 -19.03
N TRP A 243 -17.39 9.21 -18.37
CA TRP A 243 -17.32 9.20 -16.91
C TRP A 243 -18.12 10.34 -16.27
N LEU A 244 -17.99 11.57 -16.78
CA LEU A 244 -18.77 12.73 -16.31
C LEU A 244 -20.28 12.55 -16.48
N GLN A 245 -20.72 11.89 -17.55
CA GLN A 245 -22.14 11.63 -17.79
C GLN A 245 -22.71 10.58 -16.84
N GLU A 246 -21.92 9.57 -16.50
CA GLU A 246 -22.32 8.49 -15.58
C GLU A 246 -22.32 8.95 -14.11
N GLU A 247 -21.27 9.65 -13.67
CA GLU A 247 -21.10 10.05 -12.27
C GLU A 247 -21.71 11.43 -11.95
N GLY A 248 -21.96 12.26 -12.97
CA GLY A 248 -22.43 13.64 -12.85
C GLY A 248 -21.33 14.66 -12.52
N PRO A 249 -21.59 15.97 -12.71
CA PRO A 249 -20.64 17.02 -12.36
C PRO A 249 -20.42 17.01 -10.84
N SER A 250 -19.20 16.63 -10.43
CA SER A 250 -18.87 16.35 -9.03
C SER A 250 -17.58 17.05 -8.66
N CYS A 251 -17.52 17.68 -7.49
CA CYS A 251 -16.25 18.11 -6.91
C CYS A 251 -15.40 16.89 -6.51
N PRO A 252 -14.10 17.07 -6.15
CA PRO A 252 -13.29 15.96 -5.65
C PRO A 252 -13.98 15.22 -4.50
N LEU A 253 -13.76 13.91 -4.42
CA LEU A 253 -14.37 13.06 -3.41
C LEU A 253 -14.18 13.65 -2.00
N TYR A 254 -15.25 13.62 -1.20
CA TYR A 254 -15.36 14.17 0.17
C TYR A 254 -15.47 15.70 0.31
N TRP A 255 -15.37 16.49 -0.76
CA TRP A 255 -15.69 17.91 -0.69
C TRP A 255 -17.18 18.11 -0.35
N ARG A 256 -17.48 19.15 0.44
CA ARG A 256 -18.83 19.50 0.86
C ARG A 256 -19.05 21.00 0.64
N ALA A 257 -20.25 21.36 0.20
CA ALA A 257 -20.70 22.75 0.07
C ALA A 257 -21.05 23.36 1.44
#